data_AF-A0A3M3QH68-F1
#
_entry.id   AF-A0A3M3QH68-F1
#
_cell.length_a   1.000
_cell.length_b   1.000
_cell.length_c   1.000
_cell.angle_alpha   90.00
_cell.angle_beta   90.00
_cell.angle_gamma   90.00
#
_symmetry.space_group_name_H-M   'P 1'
#
loop_
_entity.id
_entity.type
_entity.pdbx_description
1 polymer ?
#
loop_
_entity_poly.entity_id
_entity_poly.type
_entity_poly.pdbx_seq_one_letter_code
_entity_poly.pdbx_strand_id
1 'polypeptide(L)'
;MSESNAARSELIAIYLGLKSDANTSREKISPTMSGFWDRTYVRAVFAMFEGVTFATRQYILAQAAVGHYEITDQERALLSEQTFSLDSKGVIHGKESFLQFMPGFRLTMTVFGRCLGMSGYADSAFGHNGFESFREGVRVRNQVTHPKSQAQMMLSHKDIETVKLAERWFDSLFEAMLGSAFEPASQTGAT
;
A
#
# COMPACT_ATOMS: atom_id res chain seq x y z
N MET A 1 -12.00 16.88 15.78
CA MET A 1 -12.09 15.61 15.02
C MET A 1 -11.25 14.60 15.78
N SER A 2 -11.75 13.41 16.12
CA SER A 2 -10.92 12.39 16.79
C SER A 2 -9.79 11.95 15.86
N GLU A 3 -8.64 11.56 16.41
CA GLU A 3 -7.47 11.10 15.65
C GLU A 3 -7.82 9.94 14.70
N SER A 4 -8.69 9.03 15.16
CA SER A 4 -9.27 7.94 14.34
C SER A 4 -10.04 8.46 13.10
N ASN A 5 -10.87 9.50 13.25
CA ASN A 5 -11.61 10.09 12.13
C ASN A 5 -10.69 10.86 11.17
N ALA A 6 -9.67 11.54 11.71
CA ALA A 6 -8.66 12.22 10.89
C ALA A 6 -7.87 11.20 10.04
N ALA A 7 -7.39 10.11 10.65
CA ALA A 7 -6.67 9.06 9.95
C ALA A 7 -7.53 8.38 8.87
N ARG A 8 -8.83 8.22 9.11
CA ARG A 8 -9.80 7.75 8.11
C ARG A 8 -9.87 8.70 6.90
N SER A 9 -10.08 9.98 7.14
CA SER A 9 -10.16 10.98 6.07
C SER A 9 -8.86 11.07 5.28
N GLU A 10 -7.72 11.00 5.98
CA GLU A 10 -6.39 11.02 5.36
C GLU A 10 -6.17 9.80 4.45
N LEU A 11 -6.51 8.59 4.91
CA LEU A 11 -6.41 7.36 4.11
C LEU A 11 -7.20 7.48 2.80
N ILE A 12 -8.44 7.98 2.89
CA ILE A 12 -9.29 8.17 1.71
C ILE A 12 -8.70 9.23 0.78
N ALA A 13 -8.25 10.36 1.31
CA ALA A 13 -7.68 11.45 0.51
C ALA A 13 -6.42 10.99 -0.24
N ILE A 14 -5.50 10.29 0.43
CA ILE A 14 -4.29 9.73 -0.17
C ILE A 14 -4.64 8.71 -1.25
N TYR A 15 -5.58 7.80 -0.98
CA TYR A 15 -5.99 6.79 -1.96
C TYR A 15 -6.58 7.44 -3.22
N LEU A 16 -7.56 8.33 -3.07
CA LEU A 16 -8.20 8.99 -4.20
C LEU A 16 -7.23 9.88 -4.99
N GLY A 17 -6.34 10.61 -4.30
CA GLY A 17 -5.33 11.47 -4.92
C GLY A 17 -4.35 10.66 -5.77
N LEU A 18 -3.71 9.64 -5.18
CA LEU A 18 -2.71 8.84 -5.90
C LEU A 18 -3.33 7.94 -6.97
N LYS A 19 -4.58 7.47 -6.76
CA LYS A 19 -5.34 6.77 -7.80
C LYS A 19 -5.66 7.68 -8.99
N SER A 20 -5.96 8.94 -8.74
CA SER A 20 -6.15 9.95 -9.79
C SER A 20 -4.87 10.13 -10.63
N ASP A 21 -3.71 10.21 -9.99
CA ASP A 21 -2.42 10.32 -10.69
C ASP A 21 -2.13 9.08 -11.56
N ALA A 22 -2.37 7.89 -11.01
CA ALA A 22 -2.21 6.63 -11.72
C ALA A 22 -3.15 6.53 -12.93
N ASN A 23 -4.43 6.89 -12.76
CA ASN A 23 -5.40 6.93 -13.85
C ASN A 23 -5.01 7.94 -14.94
N THR A 24 -4.70 9.17 -14.54
CA THR A 24 -4.34 10.26 -15.47
C THR A 24 -3.14 9.89 -16.32
N SER A 25 -2.11 9.29 -15.70
CA SER A 25 -0.92 8.83 -16.42
C SER A 25 -1.20 7.62 -17.30
N ARG A 26 -2.07 6.68 -16.88
CA ARG A 26 -2.50 5.52 -17.68
C ARG A 26 -3.16 5.93 -18.99
N GLU A 27 -4.01 6.95 -18.95
CA GLU A 27 -4.73 7.48 -20.13
C GLU A 27 -3.80 8.08 -21.19
N LYS A 28 -2.57 8.46 -20.80
CA LYS A 28 -1.57 9.04 -21.71
C LYS A 28 -0.63 8.01 -22.32
N ILE A 29 -0.71 6.74 -21.91
CA ILE A 29 0.07 5.66 -22.49
C ILE A 29 -0.34 5.49 -23.95
N SER A 30 0.65 5.47 -24.84
CA SER A 30 0.43 5.29 -26.27
C SER A 30 1.29 4.13 -26.80
N PRO A 31 0.72 3.18 -27.56
CA PRO A 31 1.50 2.14 -28.24
C PRO A 31 2.54 2.69 -29.22
N THR A 32 2.35 3.92 -29.72
CA THR A 32 3.22 4.58 -30.70
C THR A 32 4.20 5.58 -30.08
N MET A 33 4.00 5.96 -28.81
CA MET A 33 4.89 6.85 -28.07
C MET A 33 5.28 6.22 -26.74
N SER A 34 6.32 5.39 -26.76
CA SER A 34 6.84 4.76 -25.55
C SER A 34 7.85 5.65 -24.82
N GLY A 35 7.94 5.49 -23.51
CA GLY A 35 9.00 6.10 -22.70
C GLY A 35 8.51 7.01 -21.58
N PHE A 36 8.17 8.27 -21.84
CA PHE A 36 7.84 9.21 -20.76
C PHE A 36 6.57 8.79 -20.00
N TRP A 37 5.44 8.67 -20.70
CA TRP A 37 4.15 8.34 -20.07
C TRP A 37 4.15 6.95 -19.45
N ASP A 38 4.82 5.98 -20.08
CA ASP A 38 5.07 4.65 -19.52
C ASP A 38 5.74 4.72 -18.16
N ARG A 39 6.88 5.42 -18.07
CA ARG A 39 7.62 5.57 -16.80
C ARG A 39 6.84 6.38 -15.77
N THR A 40 6.12 7.42 -16.21
CA THR A 40 5.28 8.24 -15.34
C THR A 40 4.16 7.41 -14.74
N TYR A 41 3.49 6.59 -15.54
CA TYR A 41 2.46 5.66 -15.08
C TYR A 41 3.02 4.67 -14.06
N VAL A 42 4.14 4.00 -14.36
CA VAL A 42 4.75 3.07 -13.40
C VAL A 42 5.10 3.76 -12.08
N ARG A 43 5.66 4.97 -12.13
CA ARG A 43 5.98 5.73 -10.91
C ARG A 43 4.73 6.13 -10.12
N ALA A 44 3.68 6.59 -10.80
CA ALA A 44 2.42 6.97 -10.17
C ALA A 44 1.74 5.77 -9.48
N VAL A 45 1.68 4.62 -10.15
CA VAL A 45 1.13 3.37 -9.59
C VAL A 45 1.92 2.92 -8.34
N PHE A 46 3.24 2.96 -8.38
CA PHE A 46 4.04 2.54 -7.22
C PHE A 46 4.01 3.57 -6.08
N ALA A 47 3.91 4.87 -6.38
CA ALA A 47 3.65 5.89 -5.38
C ALA A 47 2.29 5.65 -4.70
N MET A 48 1.24 5.28 -5.46
CA MET A 48 -0.05 4.85 -4.91
C MET A 48 0.11 3.66 -3.98
N PHE A 49 0.78 2.59 -4.40
CA PHE A 49 0.98 1.41 -3.55
C PHE A 49 1.70 1.75 -2.25
N GLU A 50 2.82 2.48 -2.32
CA GLU A 50 3.62 2.85 -1.14
C GLU A 50 2.86 3.81 -0.21
N GLY A 51 2.27 4.88 -0.76
CA GLY A 51 1.57 5.90 0.00
C GLY A 51 0.30 5.38 0.69
N VAL A 52 -0.52 4.62 -0.03
CA VAL A 52 -1.76 4.02 0.52
C VAL A 52 -1.44 2.97 1.58
N THR A 53 -0.40 2.16 1.35
CA THR A 53 0.05 1.18 2.34
C THR A 53 0.47 1.86 3.63
N PHE A 54 1.27 2.92 3.54
CA PHE A 54 1.69 3.68 4.71
C PHE A 54 0.49 4.32 5.43
N ALA A 55 -0.40 4.98 4.70
CA ALA A 55 -1.61 5.58 5.26
C ALA A 55 -2.51 4.53 5.96
N THR A 56 -2.57 3.31 5.43
CA THR A 56 -3.30 2.19 6.06
C THR A 56 -2.69 1.80 7.40
N ARG A 57 -1.35 1.83 7.54
CA ARG A 57 -0.68 1.60 8.84
C ARG A 57 -1.08 2.66 9.86
N GLN A 58 -1.07 3.93 9.46
CA GLN A 58 -1.48 5.04 10.33
C GLN A 58 -2.94 4.90 10.75
N TYR A 59 -3.81 4.49 9.83
CA TYR A 59 -5.20 4.19 10.14
C TYR A 59 -5.35 3.04 11.15
N ILE A 60 -4.65 1.90 10.94
CA ILE A 60 -4.67 0.78 11.89
C ILE A 60 -4.22 1.23 13.28
N LEU A 61 -3.11 1.98 13.36
CA LEU A 61 -2.57 2.48 14.63
C LEU A 61 -3.55 3.42 15.34
N ALA A 62 -4.18 4.33 14.60
CA ALA A 62 -5.17 5.25 15.15
C ALA A 62 -6.41 4.52 15.67
N GLN A 63 -6.92 3.53 14.94
CA GLN A 63 -8.04 2.69 15.42
C GLN A 63 -7.64 1.84 16.63
N ALA A 64 -6.42 1.31 16.66
CA ALA A 64 -5.93 0.57 17.81
C ALA A 64 -5.75 1.45 19.05
N ALA A 65 -5.37 2.72 18.89
CA ALA A 65 -5.21 3.68 19.98
C ALA A 65 -6.55 4.00 20.68
N VAL A 66 -7.66 3.95 19.96
CA VAL A 66 -9.01 4.13 20.51
C VAL A 66 -9.70 2.81 20.88
N GLY A 67 -8.98 1.69 20.84
CA GLY A 67 -9.50 0.37 21.22
C GLY A 67 -10.43 -0.27 20.19
N HIS A 68 -10.52 0.27 18.97
CA HIS A 68 -11.34 -0.30 17.91
C HIS A 68 -10.69 -1.51 17.23
N TYR A 69 -9.36 -1.53 17.13
CA TYR A 69 -8.59 -2.65 16.56
C TYR A 69 -7.62 -3.25 17.56
N GLU A 70 -7.53 -4.58 17.55
CA GLU A 70 -6.56 -5.34 18.34
C GLU A 70 -5.32 -5.67 17.51
N ILE A 71 -4.18 -5.12 17.91
CA ILE A 71 -2.85 -5.41 17.35
C ILE A 71 -1.87 -5.76 18.47
N THR A 72 -0.95 -6.65 18.19
CA THR A 72 0.16 -7.02 19.07
C THR A 72 1.17 -5.88 19.18
N ASP A 73 2.00 -5.90 20.23
CA ASP A 73 3.07 -4.91 20.40
C ASP A 73 4.11 -4.99 19.28
N GLN A 74 4.39 -6.20 18.77
CA GLN A 74 5.29 -6.39 17.63
C GLN A 74 4.72 -5.76 16.35
N GLU A 75 3.42 -5.99 16.06
CA GLU A 75 2.76 -5.36 14.92
C GLU A 75 2.75 -3.83 15.09
N ARG A 76 2.43 -3.33 16.29
CA ARG A 76 2.45 -1.89 16.58
C ARG A 76 3.82 -1.27 16.31
N ALA A 77 4.89 -1.92 16.75
CA ALA A 77 6.26 -1.45 16.54
C ALA A 77 6.66 -1.47 15.05
N LEU A 78 6.24 -2.48 14.29
CA LEU A 78 6.54 -2.55 12.86
C LEU A 78 5.71 -1.56 12.04
N LEU A 79 4.42 -1.42 12.34
CA LEU A 79 3.51 -0.53 11.62
C LEU A 79 3.82 0.95 11.85
N SER A 80 4.41 1.31 13.01
CA SER A 80 4.81 2.69 13.30
C SER A 80 6.03 3.16 12.50
N GLU A 81 6.80 2.23 11.91
CA GLU A 81 8.11 2.48 11.29
C GLU A 81 9.07 3.28 12.19
N GLN A 82 8.93 3.11 13.50
CA GLN A 82 9.79 3.73 14.52
C GLN A 82 10.51 2.64 15.33
N THR A 83 11.79 2.85 15.57
CA THR A 83 12.59 2.01 16.45
C THR A 83 13.39 2.88 17.42
N PHE A 84 14.05 2.24 18.38
CA PHE A 84 14.87 2.90 19.37
C PHE A 84 16.31 2.38 19.27
N SER A 85 17.26 3.29 19.48
CA SER A 85 18.67 2.95 19.67
C SER A 85 19.14 3.47 21.02
N LEU A 86 20.06 2.75 21.64
CA LEU A 86 20.68 3.13 22.90
C LEU A 86 22.11 3.56 22.62
N ASP A 87 22.49 4.75 23.03
CA ASP A 87 23.88 5.19 22.91
C ASP A 87 24.75 4.72 24.08
N SER A 88 26.06 4.93 23.96
CA SER A 88 27.05 4.58 24.99
C SER A 88 26.87 5.30 26.33
N LYS A 89 26.04 6.35 26.39
CA LYS A 89 25.72 7.10 27.60
C LYS A 89 24.40 6.63 28.23
N GLY A 90 23.75 5.62 27.65
CA GLY A 90 22.45 5.13 28.11
C GLY A 90 21.27 6.00 27.68
N VAL A 91 21.42 6.87 26.68
CA VAL A 91 20.33 7.72 26.18
C VAL A 91 19.60 6.99 25.04
N ILE A 92 18.27 7.00 25.12
CA ILE A 92 17.38 6.42 24.11
C ILE A 92 17.15 7.45 23.01
N HIS A 93 17.41 7.05 21.76
CA HIS A 93 17.16 7.85 20.57
C HIS A 93 16.14 7.14 19.69
N GLY A 94 15.09 7.87 19.29
CA GLY A 94 14.17 7.42 18.25
C GLY A 94 14.85 7.40 16.89
N LYS A 95 14.56 6.39 16.07
CA LYS A 95 15.06 6.27 14.71
C LYS A 95 13.96 5.74 13.80
N GLU A 96 13.87 6.27 12.59
CA GLU A 96 13.02 5.69 11.55
C GLU A 96 13.52 4.31 11.14
N SER A 97 12.59 3.37 11.00
CA SER A 97 12.85 2.00 10.58
C SER A 97 11.85 1.61 9.50
N PHE A 98 12.11 2.07 8.28
CA PHE A 98 11.27 1.79 7.11
C PHE A 98 11.20 0.30 6.82
N LEU A 99 9.99 -0.20 6.57
CA LEU A 99 9.79 -1.56 6.13
C LEU A 99 10.20 -1.73 4.67
N GLN A 100 10.78 -2.88 4.34
CA GLN A 100 10.96 -3.27 2.95
C GLN A 100 9.59 -3.34 2.26
N PHE A 101 9.48 -2.80 1.05
CA PHE A 101 8.19 -2.62 0.37
C PHE A 101 7.30 -3.88 0.36
N MET A 102 7.80 -5.00 -0.18
CA MET A 102 7.01 -6.23 -0.32
C MET A 102 6.62 -6.87 1.02
N PRO A 103 7.55 -7.15 1.96
CA PRO A 103 7.19 -7.67 3.28
C PRO A 103 6.30 -6.70 4.07
N GLY A 104 6.60 -5.40 4.00
CA GLY A 104 5.86 -4.36 4.71
C GLY A 104 4.44 -4.19 4.18
N PHE A 105 4.23 -4.30 2.87
CA PHE A 105 2.90 -4.30 2.26
C PHE A 105 2.08 -5.51 2.70
N ARG A 106 2.67 -6.71 2.61
CA ARG A 106 2.00 -7.95 3.03
C ARG A 106 1.61 -7.89 4.50
N LEU A 107 2.52 -7.46 5.38
CA LEU A 107 2.23 -7.27 6.80
C LEU A 107 1.04 -6.33 6.99
N THR A 108 1.06 -5.13 6.39
CA THR A 108 -0.02 -4.15 6.54
C THR A 108 -1.37 -4.74 6.15
N MET A 109 -1.48 -5.35 4.97
CA MET A 109 -2.76 -5.87 4.47
C MET A 109 -3.24 -7.10 5.25
N THR A 110 -2.32 -7.95 5.73
CA THR A 110 -2.67 -9.07 6.63
C THR A 110 -3.21 -8.57 7.97
N VAL A 111 -2.54 -7.60 8.60
CA VAL A 111 -3.02 -7.01 9.86
C VAL A 111 -4.34 -6.30 9.63
N PHE A 112 -4.47 -5.52 8.56
CA PHE A 112 -5.71 -4.81 8.26
C PHE A 112 -6.87 -5.79 8.04
N GLY A 113 -6.68 -6.81 7.20
CA GLY A 113 -7.67 -7.85 6.98
C GLY A 113 -8.07 -8.54 8.28
N ARG A 114 -7.12 -8.85 9.17
CA ARG A 114 -7.43 -9.41 10.50
C ARG A 114 -8.28 -8.47 11.34
N CYS A 115 -7.94 -7.19 11.42
CA CYS A 115 -8.70 -6.18 12.15
C CYS A 115 -10.14 -6.01 11.62
N LEU A 116 -10.37 -6.30 10.34
CA LEU A 116 -11.68 -6.24 9.70
C LEU A 116 -12.46 -7.57 9.76
N GLY A 117 -11.89 -8.64 10.34
CA GLY A 117 -12.50 -9.98 10.25
C GLY A 117 -12.42 -10.62 8.85
N MET A 118 -11.57 -10.09 7.98
CA MET A 118 -11.36 -10.49 6.58
C MET A 118 -10.07 -11.30 6.37
N SER A 119 -9.52 -11.98 7.38
CA SER A 119 -8.24 -12.70 7.27
C SER A 119 -8.20 -13.68 6.10
N GLY A 120 -9.27 -14.47 5.88
CA GLY A 120 -9.33 -15.41 4.76
C GLY A 120 -9.33 -14.73 3.39
N TYR A 121 -9.91 -13.54 3.28
CA TYR A 121 -9.86 -12.74 2.05
C TYR A 121 -8.44 -12.20 1.81
N ALA A 122 -7.80 -11.63 2.84
CA ALA A 122 -6.43 -11.14 2.74
C ALA A 122 -5.44 -12.26 2.36
N ASP A 123 -5.54 -13.42 3.02
CA ASP A 123 -4.65 -14.55 2.75
C ASP A 123 -4.83 -15.13 1.35
N SER A 124 -6.08 -15.28 0.90
CA SER A 124 -6.37 -15.75 -0.45
C SER A 124 -5.88 -14.77 -1.52
N ALA A 125 -5.99 -13.46 -1.30
CA ALA A 125 -5.49 -12.43 -2.21
C ALA A 125 -4.00 -12.61 -2.58
N PHE A 126 -3.18 -13.09 -1.63
CA PHE A 126 -1.75 -13.38 -1.86
C PHE A 126 -1.48 -14.71 -2.56
N GLY A 127 -2.46 -15.62 -2.62
CA GLY A 127 -2.36 -16.89 -3.35
C GLY A 127 -2.74 -16.82 -4.82
N HIS A 128 -3.28 -15.68 -5.29
CA HIS A 128 -3.74 -15.49 -6.66
C HIS A 128 -2.64 -14.97 -7.61
N ASN A 129 -2.81 -15.25 -8.91
CA ASN A 129 -1.93 -14.75 -9.99
C ASN A 129 -1.78 -13.21 -10.03
N GLY A 130 -2.73 -12.46 -9.44
CA GLY A 130 -2.63 -11.01 -9.31
C GLY A 130 -1.48 -10.56 -8.41
N PHE A 131 -1.20 -11.29 -7.32
CA PHE A 131 -0.06 -11.02 -6.45
C PHE A 131 1.28 -11.29 -7.15
N GLU A 132 1.34 -12.30 -8.03
CA GLU A 132 2.52 -12.52 -8.88
C GLU A 132 2.76 -11.34 -9.82
N SER A 133 1.70 -10.78 -10.42
CA SER A 133 1.82 -9.56 -11.25
C SER A 133 2.30 -8.37 -10.43
N PHE A 134 1.83 -8.23 -9.20
CA PHE A 134 2.31 -7.22 -8.25
C PHE A 134 3.80 -7.38 -7.92
N ARG A 135 4.23 -8.62 -7.64
CA ARG A 135 5.65 -8.97 -7.38
C ARG A 135 6.53 -8.65 -8.59
N GLU A 136 6.12 -9.04 -9.80
CA GLU A 136 6.87 -8.75 -11.01
C GLU A 136 6.86 -7.25 -11.38
N GLY A 137 5.79 -6.53 -11.03
CA GLY A 137 5.72 -5.07 -11.16
C GLY A 137 6.85 -4.37 -10.40
N VAL A 138 7.31 -4.89 -9.27
CA VAL A 138 8.44 -4.31 -8.51
C VAL A 138 9.71 -4.27 -9.36
N ARG A 139 9.94 -5.30 -10.19
CA ARG A 139 11.06 -5.32 -11.13
C ARG A 139 10.95 -4.19 -12.15
N VAL A 140 9.74 -3.94 -12.66
CA VAL A 140 9.45 -2.84 -13.61
C VAL A 140 9.67 -1.48 -12.93
N ARG A 141 9.21 -1.31 -11.68
CA ARG A 141 9.49 -0.10 -10.88
C ARG A 141 10.99 0.15 -10.75
N ASN A 142 11.78 -0.89 -10.47
CA ASN A 142 13.22 -0.73 -10.31
C ASN A 142 13.89 -0.24 -11.60
N GLN A 143 13.42 -0.69 -12.78
CA GLN A 143 13.92 -0.21 -14.06
C GLN A 143 13.71 1.30 -14.26
N VAL A 144 12.60 1.86 -13.78
CA VAL A 144 12.28 3.29 -13.99
C VAL A 144 12.76 4.21 -12.86
N THR A 145 13.07 3.66 -11.68
CA THR A 145 13.56 4.42 -10.53
C THR A 145 15.08 4.37 -10.40
N HIS A 146 15.69 3.24 -10.78
CA HIS A 146 17.13 3.01 -10.69
C HIS A 146 17.65 2.39 -12.01
N PRO A 147 17.48 3.07 -13.16
CA PRO A 147 17.89 2.52 -14.45
C PRO A 147 19.41 2.30 -14.47
N LYS A 148 19.84 1.08 -14.79
CA LYS A 148 21.28 0.78 -14.97
C LYS A 148 21.77 1.10 -16.38
N SER A 149 20.86 1.35 -17.30
CA SER A 149 21.16 1.80 -18.66
C SER A 149 19.96 2.53 -19.28
N GLN A 150 20.21 3.31 -20.33
CA GLN A 150 19.15 3.96 -21.12
C GLN A 150 18.16 2.94 -21.70
N ALA A 151 18.64 1.77 -22.14
CA ALA A 151 17.79 0.72 -22.70
C ALA A 151 16.79 0.17 -21.68
N GLN A 152 17.16 0.10 -20.40
CA GLN A 152 16.24 -0.35 -19.33
C GLN A 152 15.08 0.63 -19.07
N MET A 153 15.21 1.89 -19.48
CA MET A 153 14.16 2.89 -19.36
C MET A 153 13.06 2.75 -20.43
N MET A 154 13.29 1.90 -21.44
CA MET A 154 12.34 1.60 -22.49
C MET A 154 11.51 0.39 -22.07
N LEU A 155 10.36 0.67 -21.48
CA LEU A 155 9.44 -0.37 -21.02
C LEU A 155 8.78 -1.06 -22.22
N SER A 156 8.69 -2.38 -22.16
CA SER A 156 7.96 -3.15 -23.16
C SER A 156 6.46 -3.10 -22.90
N HIS A 157 5.66 -3.46 -23.91
CA HIS A 157 4.22 -3.64 -23.73
C HIS A 157 3.90 -4.63 -22.60
N LYS A 158 4.68 -5.70 -22.46
CA LYS A 158 4.54 -6.68 -21.39
C LYS A 158 4.79 -6.07 -20.01
N ASP A 159 5.77 -5.19 -19.88
CA ASP A 159 6.04 -4.51 -18.60
C ASP A 159 4.86 -3.63 -18.19
N ILE A 160 4.25 -2.90 -19.13
CA ILE A 160 3.07 -2.07 -18.87
C ILE A 160 1.84 -2.90 -18.52
N GLU A 161 1.57 -4.00 -19.25
CA GLU A 161 0.46 -4.89 -18.91
C GLU A 161 0.64 -5.56 -17.54
N THR A 162 1.88 -5.89 -17.16
CA THR A 162 2.20 -6.40 -15.81
C THR A 162 1.81 -5.37 -14.74
N VAL A 163 2.14 -4.10 -14.94
CA VAL A 163 1.82 -3.03 -13.99
C VAL A 163 0.32 -2.75 -13.92
N LYS A 164 -0.40 -2.79 -15.06
CA LYS A 164 -1.88 -2.70 -15.08
C LYS A 164 -2.54 -3.85 -14.32
N LEU A 165 -2.01 -5.07 -14.43
CA LEU A 165 -2.52 -6.22 -13.67
C LEU A 165 -2.26 -6.06 -12.18
N ALA A 166 -1.06 -5.61 -11.79
CA ALA A 166 -0.71 -5.31 -10.41
C ALA A 166 -1.64 -4.26 -9.79
N GLU A 167 -1.91 -3.19 -10.54
CA GLU A 167 -2.79 -2.12 -10.11
C GLU A 167 -4.23 -2.57 -9.92
N ARG A 168 -4.81 -3.28 -10.91
CA ARG A 168 -6.17 -3.83 -10.77
C ARG A 168 -6.30 -4.77 -9.58
N TRP A 169 -5.27 -5.57 -9.33
CA TRP A 169 -5.23 -6.45 -8.17
C TRP A 169 -5.17 -5.67 -6.86
N PHE A 170 -4.31 -4.65 -6.77
CA PHE A 170 -4.21 -3.79 -5.60
C PHE A 170 -5.54 -3.06 -5.32
N ASP A 171 -6.14 -2.44 -6.34
CA ASP A 171 -7.42 -1.76 -6.23
C ASP A 171 -8.51 -2.70 -5.74
N SER A 172 -8.61 -3.90 -6.32
CA SER A 172 -9.61 -4.90 -5.91
C SER A 172 -9.45 -5.32 -4.45
N LEU A 173 -8.21 -5.56 -4.00
CA LEU A 173 -7.91 -5.91 -2.61
C LEU A 173 -8.27 -4.78 -1.67
N PHE A 174 -7.83 -3.56 -2.01
CA PHE A 174 -7.93 -2.41 -1.14
C PHE A 174 -9.36 -1.86 -1.05
N GLU A 175 -10.10 -1.81 -2.17
CA GLU A 175 -11.50 -1.37 -2.18
C GLU A 175 -12.40 -2.30 -1.37
N ALA A 176 -12.17 -3.62 -1.42
CA ALA A 176 -12.91 -4.58 -0.60
C ALA A 176 -12.67 -4.33 0.90
N MET A 177 -11.41 -4.11 1.30
CA MET A 177 -11.07 -3.80 2.69
C MET A 177 -11.59 -2.43 3.13
N LEU A 178 -11.51 -1.40 2.29
CA LEU A 178 -12.07 -0.08 2.59
C LEU A 178 -13.59 -0.13 2.76
N GLY A 179 -14.30 -0.89 1.93
CA GLY A 179 -15.73 -1.10 2.05
C GLY A 179 -16.09 -1.60 3.46
N SER A 180 -15.44 -2.68 3.90
CA SER A 180 -15.64 -3.24 5.24
C SER A 180 -15.22 -2.28 6.37
N ALA A 181 -14.10 -1.57 6.21
CA ALA A 181 -13.61 -0.64 7.22
C ALA A 181 -14.55 0.55 7.49
N PHE A 182 -15.34 0.92 6.48
CA PHE A 182 -16.15 2.14 6.47
C PHE A 182 -17.64 1.89 6.50
N GLU A 183 -18.07 0.62 6.51
CA GLU A 183 -19.45 0.24 6.76
C GLU A 183 -19.92 0.80 8.11
N PRO A 184 -21.10 1.44 8.17
CA PRO A 184 -21.67 1.87 9.44
C PRO A 184 -21.90 0.64 10.32
N ALA A 185 -21.52 0.73 11.60
CA ALA A 185 -21.65 -0.35 12.60
C ALA A 185 -23.10 -0.85 12.86
N SER A 186 -24.09 -0.37 12.12
CA SER A 186 -25.48 -0.78 12.18
C SER A 186 -25.72 -2.05 11.35
N GLN A 187 -25.15 -3.19 11.78
CA GLN A 187 -25.65 -4.54 11.42
C GLN A 187 -25.04 -5.72 12.20
N THR A 188 -24.31 -5.51 13.30
CA THR A 188 -23.84 -6.60 14.18
C THR A 188 -24.56 -6.64 15.54
N GLY A 189 -25.75 -6.03 15.63
CA GLY A 189 -26.57 -5.96 16.84
C GLY A 189 -28.04 -6.33 16.60
N ALA A 190 -28.29 -7.53 16.09
CA ALA A 190 -29.58 -8.26 16.14
C ALA A 190 -29.27 -9.64 15.54
N THR A 191 -29.34 -10.78 16.21
CA THR A 191 -30.15 -11.27 17.35
C THR A 191 -29.38 -12.36 18.07
#